data_AF-A0A1W1Y1X5-F1
#
_entry.id   AF-A0A1W1Y1X5-F1
#
_cell.length_a   1.000
_cell.length_b   1.000
_cell.length_c   1.000
_cell.angle_alpha   90.00
_cell.angle_beta   90.00
_cell.angle_gamma   90.00
#
_symmetry.space_group_name_H-M   'P 1'
#
loop_
_entity.id
_entity.type
_entity.pdbx_description
1 polymer ?
#
loop_
_entity_poly.entity_id
_entity_poly.type
_entity_poly.pdbx_seq_one_letter_code
_entity_poly.pdbx_strand_id
1 'polypeptide(L)' 'MTKQQRNALMILALTLIWSGIHLTRTPEEITIYQSVLSLLLPIIGIIFALNIMIPKWRWTLIGIYTIIFLIMLFITVMSF' A
#
# COMPACT_ATOMS: atom_id res chain seq x y z
N MET A 1 -15.58 -5.92 14.91
CA MET A 1 -14.42 -5.86 13.99
C MET A 1 -13.51 -7.05 14.29
N THR A 2 -13.16 -7.86 13.30
CA THR A 2 -12.32 -9.06 13.53
C THR A 2 -10.83 -8.70 13.62
N LYS A 3 -10.01 -9.58 14.22
CA LYS A 3 -8.54 -9.39 14.29
C LYS A 3 -7.92 -9.20 12.89
N GLN A 4 -8.40 -9.95 11.89
CA GLN A 4 -7.95 -9.84 10.50
C GLN A 4 -8.28 -8.46 9.91
N GLN A 5 -9.52 -7.98 10.11
CA GLN A 5 -9.92 -6.65 9.64
C GLN A 5 -9.09 -5.54 10.30
N ARG A 6 -8.84 -5.64 11.61
CA ARG A 6 -7.98 -4.67 12.32
C ARG A 6 -6.58 -4.65 11.76
N ASN A 7 -5.98 -5.81 11.51
CA ASN A 7 -4.65 -5.91 10.93
C ASN A 7 -4.60 -5.33 9.51
N ALA A 8 -5.57 -5.68 8.66
CA ALA A 8 -5.67 -5.14 7.32
C ALA A 8 -5.86 -3.61 7.31
N LEU A 9 -6.60 -3.04 8.27
CA LEU A 9 -6.76 -1.59 8.40
C LEU A 9 -5.50 -0.90 8.95
N MET A 10 -4.78 -1.53 9.87
CA MET A 10 -3.50 -0.99 10.37
C MET A 10 -2.44 -0.93 9.25
N ILE A 11 -2.35 -1.98 8.43
CA ILE A 11 -1.46 -1.97 7.25
C ILE A 11 -1.92 -0.91 6.25
N LEU A 12 -3.23 -0.67 6.11
CA LEU A 12 -3.75 0.35 5.19
C LEU A 12 -3.33 1.74 5.66
N ALA A 13 -3.49 2.03 6.95
CA ALA A 13 -3.04 3.27 7.55
C ALA A 13 -1.53 3.48 7.35
N LEU A 14 -0.71 2.45 7.61
CA LEU A 14 0.73 2.49 7.39
C LEU A 14 1.07 2.77 5.91
N THR A 15 0.38 2.09 5.00
CA THR A 15 0.57 2.24 3.56
C THR A 15 0.23 3.65 3.10
N LEU A 16 -0.87 4.22 3.59
CA LEU A 16 -1.28 5.59 3.28
C LEU A 16 -0.30 6.64 3.83
N ILE A 17 0.15 6.48 5.08
CA ILE A 17 1.13 7.38 5.70
C ILE A 17 2.43 7.34 4.89
N TRP A 18 2.95 6.15 4.60
CA TRP A 18 4.17 5.99 3.82
C TRP A 18 4.03 6.57 2.41
N SER A 19 2.95 6.23 1.72
CA SER A 19 2.64 6.75 0.39
C SER A 19 2.56 8.27 0.36
N GLY A 20 1.91 8.88 1.35
CA GLY A 20 1.81 10.33 1.49
C GLY A 20 3.17 10.99 1.69
N ILE A 21 4.02 10.43 2.54
CA ILE A 21 5.40 10.93 2.72
C ILE A 21 6.21 10.77 1.44
N HIS A 22 6.08 9.64 0.75
CA HIS A 22 6.82 9.36 -0.47
C HIS A 22 6.43 10.31 -1.61
N LEU A 23 5.13 10.64 -1.73
CA LEU A 23 4.60 11.60 -2.70
C LEU A 23 5.14 13.03 -2.52
N THR A 24 5.59 13.39 -1.32
CA THR A 24 6.15 14.73 -1.06
C THR A 24 7.65 14.85 -1.33
N ARG A 25 8.32 13.75 -1.68
CA ARG A 25 9.76 13.74 -1.93
C ARG A 25 10.07 13.95 -3.40
N THR A 26 11.18 14.61 -3.68
CA THR A 26 11.70 14.72 -5.04
C THR A 26 12.34 13.41 -5.50
N PRO A 27 12.39 13.11 -6.81
CA PRO A 27 13.04 11.89 -7.31
C PRO A 27 14.48 11.72 -6.83
N GLU A 28 15.20 12.82 -6.65
CA GLU A 28 16.59 12.87 -6.18
C GLU A 28 16.74 12.45 -4.70
N GLU A 29 15.70 12.61 -3.90
CA GLU A 29 15.66 12.25 -2.47
C GLU A 29 15.22 10.79 -2.25
N ILE A 30 14.66 10.15 -3.28
CA ILE A 30 14.09 8.81 -3.20
C ILE A 30 15.17 7.78 -3.48
N THR A 31 15.57 7.05 -2.45
CA THR A 31 16.49 5.91 -2.63
C THR A 31 15.75 4.70 -3.18
N ILE A 32 16.47 3.81 -3.88
CA ILE A 32 15.89 2.57 -4.42
C ILE A 32 15.20 1.72 -3.35
N TYR A 33 15.72 1.72 -2.12
CA TYR A 33 15.11 1.02 -0.99
C TYR A 33 13.74 1.61 -0.61
N GLN A 34 13.58 2.93 -0.68
CA GLN A 34 12.32 3.59 -0.40
C GLN A 34 11.29 3.27 -1.47
N SER A 35 11.68 3.23 -2.75
CA SER A 35 10.81 2.81 -3.86
C SER A 35 10.35 1.36 -3.70
N VAL A 36 11.28 0.45 -3.37
CA VAL A 36 10.95 -0.96 -3.09
C VAL A 36 9.97 -1.07 -1.93
N LEU A 37 10.17 -0.29 -0.84
CA LEU A 37 9.25 -0.31 0.30
C LEU A 37 7.85 0.20 -0.08
N SER A 38 7.76 1.24 -0.90
CA SER A 38 6.50 1.78 -1.43
C SER A 38 5.70 0.78 -2.24
N LEU A 39 6.37 -0.14 -2.92
CA LEU A 39 5.73 -1.23 -3.68
C LEU A 39 5.35 -2.41 -2.77
N LEU A 40 6.18 -2.74 -1.78
CA LEU A 40 5.94 -3.87 -0.89
C LEU A 40 4.77 -3.66 0.08
N LEU A 41 4.60 -2.46 0.64
CA LEU A 41 3.54 -2.16 1.60
C LEU A 41 2.13 -2.48 1.10
N PRO A 42 1.69 -2.01 -0.08
CA PRO A 42 0.38 -2.36 -0.60
C PRO A 42 0.25 -3.86 -0.95
N ILE A 43 1.34 -4.53 -1.37
CA ILE A 43 1.32 -5.99 -1.59
C ILE A 43 1.05 -6.74 -0.27
N ILE A 44 1.74 -6.37 0.80
CA ILE A 44 1.50 -6.92 2.14
C ILE A 44 0.05 -6.65 2.55
N GLY A 45 -0.45 -5.44 2.29
CA GLY A 45 -1.84 -5.08 2.50
C GLY A 45 -2.85 -5.99 1.81
N ILE A 46 -2.60 -6.33 0.53
CA ILE A 46 -3.42 -7.27 -0.25
C ILE A 46 -3.43 -8.65 0.42
N ILE A 47 -2.28 -9.16 0.85
CA ILE A 47 -2.17 -10.45 1.55
C ILE A 47 -3.02 -10.47 2.82
N PHE A 48 -2.98 -9.39 3.62
CA PHE A 48 -3.82 -9.28 4.81
C PHE A 48 -5.31 -9.16 4.47
N ALA A 49 -5.66 -8.44 3.39
CA ALA A 49 -7.03 -8.28 2.94
C ALA A 49 -7.64 -9.61 2.44
N LEU A 50 -6.84 -10.47 1.79
CA LEU A 50 -7.27 -11.80 1.32
C LEU A 50 -7.77 -12.71 2.47
N ASN A 51 -7.24 -12.52 3.68
CA ASN A 51 -7.62 -13.29 4.87
C ASN A 51 -8.93 -12.80 5.54
N ILE A 52 -9.63 -11.82 4.95
CA ILE A 52 -10.90 -11.33 5.48
C ILE A 52 -12.06 -12.22 5.02
N MET A 53 -12.83 -12.75 5.96
CA MET A 53 -14.00 -13.60 5.67
C MET A 53 -15.13 -12.88 4.92
N ILE A 54 -15.38 -11.60 5.23
CA ILE A 54 -16.49 -10.85 4.64
C ILE A 54 -16.11 -10.39 3.22
N PRO A 55 -16.78 -10.90 2.16
CA PRO A 55 -16.36 -10.65 0.77
C PRO A 55 -16.33 -9.18 0.40
N LYS A 56 -17.33 -8.40 0.84
CA LYS A 56 -17.41 -6.95 0.59
C LYS A 56 -16.16 -6.23 1.09
N TRP A 57 -15.76 -6.46 2.34
CA TRP A 57 -14.57 -5.85 2.94
C TRP A 57 -13.27 -6.33 2.30
N ARG A 58 -13.18 -7.61 1.98
CA ARG A 58 -12.02 -8.20 1.29
C ARG A 58 -11.77 -7.50 -0.05
N TRP A 59 -12.78 -7.44 -0.91
CA TRP A 59 -12.63 -6.86 -2.25
C TRP A 59 -12.44 -5.34 -2.20
N THR A 60 -13.10 -4.62 -1.30
CA THR A 60 -12.86 -3.18 -1.11
C THR A 60 -11.40 -2.91 -0.73
N LEU A 61 -10.86 -3.63 0.26
CA LEU A 61 -9.48 -3.42 0.71
C LEU A 61 -8.46 -3.81 -0.36
N ILE A 62 -8.67 -4.94 -1.06
CA ILE A 62 -7.82 -5.34 -2.19
C ILE A 62 -7.82 -4.25 -3.27
N GLY A 63 -8.99 -3.71 -3.62
CA GLY A 63 -9.11 -2.62 -4.59
C GLY A 63 -8.32 -1.38 -4.17
N ILE A 64 -8.46 -0.95 -2.91
CA ILE A 64 -7.72 0.20 -2.38
C ILE A 64 -6.20 -0.03 -2.44
N TYR A 65 -5.72 -1.18 -1.97
CA TYR A 65 -4.29 -1.49 -2.02
C TYR A 65 -3.75 -1.59 -3.44
N THR A 66 -4.54 -2.13 -4.37
CA THR A 66 -4.17 -2.21 -5.79
C THR A 66 -4.04 -0.82 -6.39
N ILE A 67 -4.96 0.11 -6.09
CA ILE A 67 -4.87 1.50 -6.54
C ILE A 67 -3.60 2.16 -6.01
N ILE A 68 -3.32 2.02 -4.71
CA ILE A 68 -2.11 2.58 -4.10
C ILE A 68 -0.84 1.99 -4.74
N PHE A 69 -0.82 0.67 -4.96
CA PHE A 69 0.29 0.00 -5.63
C PHE A 69 0.54 0.57 -7.03
N LEU A 70 -0.51 0.76 -7.84
CA LEU A 70 -0.38 1.34 -9.18
C LEU A 70 0.15 2.77 -9.15
N ILE A 71 -0.31 3.59 -8.20
CA ILE A 71 0.19 4.96 -8.01
C ILE A 71 1.68 4.93 -7.66
N MET A 72 2.09 4.10 -6.70
CA MET A 72 3.50 3.97 -6.29
C MET A 72 4.37 3.39 -7.40
N LEU A 73 3.85 2.46 -8.20
CA LEU A 73 4.53 1.88 -9.35
C LEU A 73 4.78 2.94 -10.42
N PHE A 74 3.77 3.75 -10.74
CA PHE A 74 3.91 4.85 -11.67
C PHE A 74 4.99 5.85 -11.23
N ILE A 75 4.96 6.28 -9.96
CA ILE A 75 5.98 7.18 -9.41
C ILE A 75 7.37 6.55 -9.47
N THR A 76 7.48 5.28 -9.09
CA THR A 76 8.76 4.57 -9.12
C THR A 76 9.33 4.54 -10.54
N VAL A 77 8.51 4.21 -11.55
CA VAL A 77 8.95 4.16 -12.95
C VAL A 77 9.32 5.55 -13.48
N MET A 78 8.66 6.62 -13.04
CA MET A 78 8.95 8.00 -13.46
C MET A 78 10.18 8.61 -12.75
N SER A 79 10.58 8.05 -11.61
CA SER A 79 11.73 8.52 -10.82
C SER A 79 13.06 7.85 -11.21
N PHE A 80 13.04 6.86 -12.12
CA PHE A 80 14.22 6.19 -12.68
C PHE A 80 14.40 6.55 -14.16
#